data_AF-A0ABD3TLX6-F1
#
_entry.id   AF-A0ABD3TLX6-F1
#
_cell.length_a   1.000
_cell.length_b   1.000
_cell.length_c   1.000
_cell.angle_alpha   90.00
_cell.angle_beta   90.00
_cell.angle_gamma   90.00
#
_symmetry.space_group_name_H-M   'P 1'
#
loop_
_entity.id
_entity.type
_entity.pdbx_description
1 polymer ?
#
loop_
_entity_poly.entity_id
_entity_poly.type
_entity_poly.pdbx_seq_one_letter_code
_entity_poly.pdbx_strand_id
1 'polypeptide(L)'
;MCHSYSMQVHGYVCPSTTMESGSFTLVHGYHGNSSLRHWLQQSDWLPTLEATLALDEESVRRVGDDTVGGPAVSRQLRLIRTLMRDLLIGVNYLHSHGLAHTELKLENLHISPVDGHIKVGILGNAADFKDCSPDDSKQDSSMDRRKMMIAFDMRCIGFIMAKMVLRDLMDPKTFSKFKAFLSKGNDPSCLREFLMHIVNRNSSENVGFQILDRNWGAGWHLLSLLLATKSSQRISCLDALRHPFLCGPRWRVDPTMDMIRWSLGSTAVRITEEYIYGMQQRRKIAHFIELMEMLNPNSKPRQWLQLLPGKWRLLYSTGRHIGLTLRQTPSRVLIGDVHLTISKILKPHATFSIASDIGFTVMPDKNWAHDKTGTSGKLQVNSLFKLRAGRRLYIKEETTTGSFQDSIMERLSSKKWRKVMPMKEFPSSLQVAKLVPSDVDVSMSLDEPLSRDIKAAQNVIHEVRMQVPPELFDLSKIVCGTYVDSRLLVLRSVNGSALLLTRSHVNESSR
;
A
#
# COMPACT_ATOMS: atom_id res chain seq x y z
N MET A 1 18.33 -1.98 33.17
CA MET A 1 17.03 -1.94 33.88
C MET A 1 15.94 -2.15 32.85
N CYS A 2 15.06 -3.15 33.01
CA CYS A 2 13.88 -3.29 32.16
C CYS A 2 12.94 -2.13 32.51
N HIS A 3 12.89 -1.09 31.70
CA HIS A 3 11.81 -0.13 31.77
C HIS A 3 10.50 -0.88 31.50
N SER A 4 9.57 -0.84 32.46
CA SER A 4 8.28 -1.50 32.30
C SER A 4 7.45 -0.70 31.31
N TYR A 5 7.33 -1.20 30.08
CA TYR A 5 6.46 -0.65 29.03
C TYR A 5 4.96 -0.83 29.34
N SER A 6 4.63 -1.50 30.44
CA SER A 6 3.28 -1.61 31.00
C SER A 6 3.09 -0.64 32.17
N MET A 7 1.87 -0.16 32.34
CA MET A 7 1.48 0.64 33.50
C MET A 7 1.64 -0.18 34.79
N GLN A 8 2.31 0.39 35.78
CA GLN A 8 2.53 -0.27 37.07
C GLN A 8 1.26 -0.16 37.91
N VAL A 9 0.78 -1.29 38.45
CA VAL A 9 -0.33 -1.32 39.41
C VAL A 9 0.26 -1.49 40.80
N HIS A 10 -0.11 -0.60 41.73
CA HIS A 10 0.37 -0.64 43.11
C HIS A 10 -0.55 -1.46 44.03
N GLY A 11 -1.84 -1.54 43.71
CA GLY A 11 -2.82 -2.32 44.48
C GLY A 11 -4.24 -1.83 44.24
N TYR A 12 -5.15 -2.18 45.14
CA TYR A 12 -6.52 -1.67 45.14
C TYR A 12 -6.90 -1.17 46.53
N VAL A 13 -7.82 -0.21 46.60
CA VAL A 13 -8.39 0.33 47.83
C VAL A 13 -9.87 -0.01 47.84
N CYS A 14 -10.32 -0.64 48.93
CA CYS A 14 -11.73 -0.92 49.17
C CYS A 14 -12.29 0.17 50.11
N PRO A 15 -13.39 0.88 49.75
CA PRO A 15 -13.93 1.98 50.55
C PRO A 15 -14.53 1.56 51.90
N SER A 16 -14.87 0.28 52.12
CA SER A 16 -15.55 -0.20 53.33
C SER A 16 -15.10 -1.61 53.74
N THR A 17 -15.11 -1.87 55.05
CA THR A 17 -14.98 -3.20 55.69
C THR A 17 -16.31 -3.96 55.74
N THR A 18 -17.43 -3.28 55.46
CA THR A 18 -18.75 -3.87 55.35
C THR A 18 -19.03 -4.25 53.91
N MET A 19 -19.31 -5.53 53.69
CA MET A 19 -19.49 -6.24 52.41
C MET A 19 -20.61 -5.71 51.47
N GLU A 20 -21.08 -4.47 51.64
CA GLU A 20 -22.29 -3.95 50.97
C GLU A 20 -22.03 -2.92 49.86
N SER A 21 -20.78 -2.44 49.65
CA SER A 21 -20.45 -1.60 48.49
C SER A 21 -19.40 -2.28 47.61
N GLY A 22 -19.86 -2.97 46.56
CA GLY A 22 -19.06 -3.73 45.59
C GLY A 22 -18.16 -2.91 44.65
N SER A 23 -17.77 -1.70 45.05
CA SER A 23 -16.84 -0.85 44.29
C SER A 23 -15.46 -0.89 44.93
N PHE A 24 -14.43 -1.25 44.17
CA PHE A 24 -13.04 -1.10 44.57
C PHE A 24 -12.33 -0.12 43.62
N THR A 25 -11.35 0.62 44.14
CA THR A 25 -10.55 1.57 43.36
C THR A 25 -9.19 0.96 43.08
N LEU A 26 -8.83 0.81 41.81
CA LEU A 26 -7.50 0.36 41.42
C LEU A 26 -6.50 1.51 41.50
N VAL A 27 -5.39 1.32 42.20
CA VAL A 27 -4.31 2.30 42.32
C VAL A 27 -3.16 1.88 41.40
N HIS A 28 -2.82 2.77 40.46
CA HIS A 28 -1.75 2.56 39.50
C HIS A 28 -0.81 3.77 39.46
N GLY A 29 0.38 3.57 38.88
CA GLY A 29 1.37 4.61 38.69
C GLY A 29 0.83 5.74 37.82
N TYR A 30 1.14 6.98 38.21
CA TYR A 30 0.80 8.17 37.43
C TYR A 30 1.81 8.36 36.29
N HIS A 31 1.31 8.36 35.05
CA HIS A 31 2.13 8.44 33.83
C HIS A 31 1.69 9.60 32.92
N GLY A 32 1.21 10.69 33.51
CA GLY A 32 0.75 11.89 32.82
C GLY A 32 -0.75 11.91 32.53
N ASN A 33 -1.27 13.12 32.29
CA ASN A 33 -2.71 13.39 32.11
C ASN A 33 -3.24 13.09 30.71
N SER A 34 -2.36 12.97 29.71
CA SER A 34 -2.76 12.90 28.30
C SER A 34 -2.49 11.51 27.74
N SER A 35 -3.57 10.82 27.33
CA SER A 35 -3.42 9.62 26.49
C SER A 35 -3.02 9.99 25.07
N LEU A 36 -2.54 9.02 24.30
CA LEU A 36 -2.14 9.21 22.90
C LEU A 36 -3.29 9.80 22.06
N ARG A 37 -4.54 9.46 22.38
CA ARG A 37 -5.73 10.09 21.76
C ARG A 37 -5.74 11.61 21.94
N HIS A 38 -5.51 12.09 23.16
CA HIS A 38 -5.51 13.52 23.48
C HIS A 38 -4.37 14.24 22.77
N TRP A 39 -3.17 13.65 22.76
CA TRP A 39 -2.03 14.19 22.01
C TRP A 39 -2.33 14.34 20.52
N LEU A 40 -2.92 13.32 19.89
CA LEU A 40 -3.23 13.35 18.47
C LEU A 40 -4.33 14.36 18.10
N GLN A 41 -5.13 14.83 19.06
CA GLN A 41 -6.15 15.87 18.84
C GLN A 41 -5.60 17.29 18.98
N GLN A 42 -4.42 17.48 19.58
CA GLN A 42 -3.80 18.79 19.71
C GLN A 42 -3.20 19.29 18.37
N SER A 43 -3.33 20.59 18.09
CA SER A 43 -2.76 21.24 16.90
C SER A 43 -1.24 21.12 16.89
N ASP A 44 -0.59 21.51 17.99
CA ASP A 44 0.87 21.64 18.14
C ASP A 44 1.51 20.50 18.94
N TRP A 45 0.94 19.30 18.78
CA TRP A 45 1.38 18.10 19.47
C TRP A 45 2.84 17.74 19.17
N LEU A 46 3.33 17.98 17.95
CA LEU A 46 4.64 17.50 17.49
C LEU A 46 5.79 18.07 18.33
N PRO A 47 6.02 19.41 18.38
CA PRO A 47 7.11 19.97 19.18
C PRO A 47 6.95 19.68 20.68
N THR A 48 5.72 19.71 21.19
CA THR A 48 5.41 19.47 22.60
C THR A 48 5.72 18.03 23.00
N LEU A 49 5.40 17.07 22.12
CA LEU A 49 5.66 15.66 22.36
C LEU A 49 7.16 15.34 22.24
N GLU A 50 7.88 15.95 21.30
CA GLU A 50 9.34 15.80 21.22
C GLU A 50 10.03 16.28 22.49
N ALA A 51 9.59 17.41 23.04
CA ALA A 51 10.09 17.94 24.31
C ALA A 51 9.74 17.00 25.47
N THR A 52 8.52 16.46 25.50
CA THR A 52 8.05 15.54 26.56
C THR A 52 8.82 14.22 26.56
N LEU A 53 9.17 13.70 25.38
CA LEU A 53 9.95 12.48 25.23
C LEU A 53 11.46 12.70 25.35
N ALA A 54 11.90 13.95 25.48
CA ALA A 54 13.31 14.35 25.52
C ALA A 54 14.14 13.64 24.45
N LEU A 55 13.69 13.67 23.18
CA LEU A 55 14.35 12.94 22.09
C LEU A 55 15.80 13.38 21.91
N ASP A 56 16.71 12.56 22.41
CA ASP A 56 18.15 12.77 22.44
C ASP A 56 18.85 11.98 21.32
N GLU A 57 20.19 12.04 21.27
CA GLU A 57 20.97 11.25 20.31
C GLU A 57 20.77 9.73 20.49
N GLU A 58 20.48 9.25 21.71
CA GLU A 58 20.22 7.84 21.96
C GLU A 58 18.92 7.38 21.31
N SER A 59 17.86 8.20 21.34
CA SER A 59 16.61 7.93 20.62
C SER A 59 16.83 7.78 19.10
N VAL A 60 17.72 8.60 18.52
CA VAL A 60 18.11 8.53 17.10
C VAL A 60 18.87 7.26 16.79
N ARG A 61 19.80 6.84 17.66
CA ARG A 61 20.53 5.56 17.51
C ARG A 61 19.57 4.37 17.58
N ARG A 62 18.60 4.41 18.50
CA ARG A 62 17.59 3.37 18.68
C ARG A 62 16.81 3.11 17.39
N VAL A 63 16.30 4.16 16.74
CA VAL A 63 15.49 4.03 15.51
C VAL A 63 16.30 4.03 14.22
N GLY A 64 17.62 4.22 14.32
CA GLY A 64 18.51 4.10 13.17
C GLY A 64 18.50 5.29 12.22
N ASP A 65 18.07 6.46 12.67
CA ASP A 65 18.08 7.69 11.87
C ASP A 65 19.44 8.41 11.95
N ASP A 66 19.68 9.33 11.02
CA ASP A 66 20.99 9.97 10.87
C ASP A 66 21.18 11.24 11.70
N THR A 67 20.13 12.06 11.85
CA THR A 67 20.17 13.37 12.50
C THR A 67 18.98 13.54 13.43
N VAL A 68 19.13 14.37 14.49
CA VAL A 68 18.01 14.81 15.36
C VAL A 68 17.19 15.92 14.67
N GLY A 69 17.83 16.81 13.90
CA GLY A 69 17.17 17.85 13.11
C GLY A 69 16.68 17.37 11.73
N GLY A 70 15.79 18.14 11.09
CA GLY A 70 15.34 17.90 9.73
C GLY A 70 13.94 18.47 9.43
N PRO A 71 13.43 18.27 8.20
CA PRO A 71 12.07 18.65 7.82
C PRO A 71 11.03 18.05 8.77
N ALA A 72 9.89 18.72 8.96
CA ALA A 72 8.81 18.28 9.86
C ALA A 72 8.40 16.81 9.64
N VAL A 73 8.34 16.38 8.38
CA VAL A 73 8.05 14.99 7.97
C VAL A 73 9.06 13.98 8.52
N SER A 74 10.35 14.32 8.55
CA SER A 74 11.41 13.44 9.09
C SER A 74 11.31 13.32 10.60
N ARG A 75 11.05 14.44 11.28
CA ARG A 75 10.84 14.52 12.73
C ARG A 75 9.63 13.70 13.16
N GLN A 76 8.50 13.88 12.49
CA GLN A 76 7.28 13.12 12.76
C GLN A 76 7.47 11.62 12.49
N LEU A 77 8.14 11.23 11.40
CA LEU A 77 8.45 9.82 11.12
C LEU A 77 9.28 9.20 12.26
N ARG A 78 10.27 9.93 12.78
CA ARG A 78 11.09 9.46 13.90
C ARG A 78 10.25 9.20 15.15
N LEU A 79 9.44 10.18 15.53
CA LEU A 79 8.51 10.04 16.65
C LEU A 79 7.61 8.81 16.48
N ILE A 80 7.00 8.65 15.31
CA ILE A 80 6.12 7.52 15.03
C ILE A 80 6.88 6.19 15.17
N ARG A 81 8.13 6.10 14.71
CA ARG A 81 8.96 4.89 14.90
C ARG A 81 9.24 4.59 16.35
N THR A 82 9.63 5.59 17.14
CA THR A 82 9.90 5.44 18.58
C THR A 82 8.66 4.93 19.29
N LEU A 83 7.52 5.61 19.11
CA LEU A 83 6.24 5.27 19.73
C LEU A 83 5.77 3.87 19.31
N MET A 84 5.86 3.53 18.02
CA MET A 84 5.50 2.20 17.53
C MET A 84 6.39 1.11 18.11
N ARG A 85 7.69 1.39 18.27
CA ARG A 85 8.64 0.45 18.86
C ARG A 85 8.32 0.22 20.33
N ASP A 86 8.10 1.27 21.11
CA ASP A 86 7.76 1.17 22.53
C ASP A 86 6.46 0.39 22.73
N LEU A 87 5.44 0.67 21.91
CA LEU A 87 4.18 -0.06 21.89
C LEU A 87 4.38 -1.55 21.60
N LEU A 88 5.15 -1.88 20.55
CA LEU A 88 5.42 -3.27 20.18
C LEU A 88 6.26 -4.00 21.24
N ILE A 89 7.20 -3.33 21.91
CA ILE A 89 7.98 -3.92 23.01
C ILE A 89 7.04 -4.24 24.19
N GLY A 90 6.17 -3.30 24.57
CA GLY A 90 5.19 -3.52 25.64
C GLY A 90 4.22 -4.66 25.35
N VAL A 91 3.69 -4.74 24.13
CA VAL A 91 2.78 -5.82 23.73
C VAL A 91 3.53 -7.15 23.60
N ASN A 92 4.76 -7.16 23.09
CA ASN A 92 5.59 -8.36 23.04
C ASN A 92 5.88 -8.92 24.43
N TYR A 93 6.08 -8.03 25.42
CA TYR A 93 6.22 -8.43 26.82
C TYR A 93 4.96 -9.11 27.36
N LEU A 94 3.77 -8.56 27.10
CA LEU A 94 2.51 -9.20 27.51
C LEU A 94 2.36 -10.59 26.86
N HIS A 95 2.60 -10.67 25.55
CA HIS A 95 2.50 -11.91 24.79
C HIS A 95 3.52 -12.97 25.25
N SER A 96 4.71 -12.57 25.71
CA SER A 96 5.71 -13.51 26.26
C SER A 96 5.32 -14.02 27.65
N HIS A 97 4.55 -13.26 28.41
CA HIS A 97 4.01 -13.65 29.72
C HIS A 97 2.67 -14.42 29.63
N GLY A 98 2.17 -14.67 28.42
CA GLY A 98 0.97 -15.47 28.21
C GLY A 98 -0.33 -14.65 28.18
N LEU A 99 -0.26 -13.33 28.13
CA LEU A 99 -1.42 -12.44 28.17
C LEU A 99 -1.60 -11.76 26.82
N ALA A 100 -2.84 -11.64 26.33
CA ALA A 100 -3.21 -10.65 25.33
C ALA A 100 -3.93 -9.48 25.98
N HIS A 101 -3.71 -8.28 25.47
CA HIS A 101 -4.38 -7.09 25.99
C HIS A 101 -5.85 -7.04 25.59
N THR A 102 -6.20 -7.47 24.36
CA THR A 102 -7.54 -7.51 23.76
C THR A 102 -8.28 -6.16 23.61
N GLU A 103 -7.72 -5.08 24.15
CA GLU A 103 -8.32 -3.74 24.14
C GLU A 103 -7.31 -2.63 23.84
N LEU A 104 -6.41 -2.87 22.90
CA LEU A 104 -5.48 -1.83 22.46
C LEU A 104 -6.23 -0.72 21.71
N LYS A 105 -6.32 0.46 22.33
CA LYS A 105 -6.95 1.68 21.81
C LYS A 105 -6.05 2.87 22.13
N LEU A 106 -6.21 3.97 21.38
CA LEU A 106 -5.46 5.22 21.63
C LEU A 106 -5.70 5.82 23.04
N GLU A 107 -6.84 5.47 23.67
CA GLU A 107 -7.18 5.87 25.03
C GLU A 107 -6.35 5.14 26.08
N ASN A 108 -5.99 3.90 25.80
CA ASN A 108 -5.28 3.00 26.72
C ASN A 108 -3.76 3.13 26.59
N LEU A 109 -3.26 4.18 25.91
CA LEU A 109 -1.83 4.41 25.72
C LEU A 109 -1.45 5.74 26.34
N HIS A 110 -0.55 5.71 27.31
CA HIS A 110 -0.11 6.88 28.06
C HIS A 110 1.35 7.18 27.75
N ILE A 111 1.70 8.44 27.67
CA ILE A 111 3.08 8.88 27.42
C ILE A 111 3.64 9.37 28.74
N SER A 112 4.60 8.62 29.30
CA SER A 112 5.23 8.97 30.57
C SER A 112 6.33 10.01 30.33
N PRO A 113 6.19 11.26 30.82
CA PRO A 113 7.25 12.27 30.69
C PRO A 113 8.51 11.90 31.46
N VAL A 114 8.36 11.16 32.56
CA VAL A 114 9.47 10.74 33.43
C VAL A 114 10.30 9.66 32.76
N ASP A 115 9.63 8.69 32.13
CA ASP A 115 10.32 7.55 31.51
C ASP A 115 10.66 7.76 30.03
N GLY A 116 10.12 8.81 29.39
CA GLY A 116 10.37 9.14 27.99
C GLY A 116 9.89 8.10 26.97
N HIS A 117 8.88 7.28 27.31
CA HIS A 117 8.32 6.26 26.42
C HIS A 117 6.81 6.03 26.63
N ILE A 118 6.17 5.32 25.69
CA ILE A 118 4.76 4.90 25.82
C ILE A 118 4.63 3.77 26.85
N LYS A 119 3.66 3.92 27.74
CA LYS A 119 3.17 2.85 28.61
C LYS A 119 1.81 2.34 28.14
N VAL A 120 1.76 1.02 27.95
CA VAL A 120 0.52 0.29 27.67
C VAL A 120 -0.32 0.29 28.95
N GLY A 121 -1.57 0.76 28.82
CA GLY A 121 -2.49 1.03 29.93
C GLY A 121 -3.09 -0.21 30.57
N ILE A 122 -4.15 0.00 31.35
CA ILE A 122 -4.72 -0.98 32.27
C ILE A 122 -5.30 -2.18 31.52
N LEU A 123 -4.92 -3.38 31.98
CA LEU A 123 -5.29 -4.68 31.43
C LEU A 123 -6.70 -5.13 31.83
N GLY A 124 -7.69 -4.22 31.80
CA GLY A 124 -9.04 -4.49 32.34
C GLY A 124 -9.76 -5.67 31.67
N ASN A 125 -9.52 -5.87 30.38
CA ASN A 125 -10.08 -6.97 29.59
C ASN A 125 -8.99 -7.91 29.04
N ALA A 126 -7.79 -7.88 29.64
CA ALA A 126 -6.73 -8.79 29.21
C ALA A 126 -7.16 -10.24 29.42
N ALA A 127 -6.70 -11.11 28.52
CA ALA A 127 -7.10 -12.50 28.51
C ALA A 127 -5.87 -13.40 28.49
N ASP A 128 -5.88 -14.42 29.34
CA ASP A 128 -4.82 -15.42 29.44
C ASP A 128 -4.93 -16.41 28.28
N PHE A 129 -3.79 -16.81 27.73
CA PHE A 129 -3.72 -17.91 26.77
C PHE A 129 -4.02 -19.26 27.40
N LYS A 130 -3.91 -19.39 28.73
CA LYS A 130 -4.05 -20.64 29.49
C LYS A 130 -5.47 -20.93 30.02
N ASP A 131 -6.45 -20.06 29.81
CA ASP A 131 -7.85 -20.32 30.18
C ASP A 131 -8.46 -21.44 29.31
N CYS A 132 -8.05 -22.68 29.59
CA CYS A 132 -8.59 -23.94 29.08
C CYS A 132 -8.99 -24.78 30.29
N SER A 133 -10.26 -25.14 30.37
CA SER A 133 -10.75 -26.17 31.29
C SER A 133 -9.98 -27.48 31.04
N PRO A 134 -9.68 -28.29 32.08
CA PRO A 134 -8.78 -29.44 31.99
C PRO A 134 -9.42 -30.69 31.36
N ASP A 135 -10.10 -30.54 30.23
CA ASP A 135 -10.57 -31.68 29.42
C ASP A 135 -9.66 -31.89 28.20
N ASP A 136 -8.79 -32.88 28.34
CA ASP A 136 -7.69 -33.26 27.46
C ASP A 136 -8.12 -33.82 26.10
N SER A 137 -8.51 -32.95 25.16
CA SER A 137 -8.60 -33.33 23.74
C SER A 137 -8.33 -32.21 22.72
N LYS A 138 -7.93 -31.00 23.12
CA LYS A 138 -7.88 -29.85 22.19
C LYS A 138 -6.62 -28.97 22.26
N GLN A 139 -5.43 -29.56 22.21
CA GLN A 139 -4.16 -28.81 22.17
C GLN A 139 -4.04 -27.88 20.96
N ASP A 140 -4.53 -28.30 19.79
CA ASP A 140 -4.58 -27.45 18.57
C ASP A 140 -5.50 -26.23 18.76
N SER A 141 -6.61 -26.38 19.48
CA SER A 141 -7.56 -25.28 19.71
C SER A 141 -6.98 -24.17 20.61
N SER A 142 -6.14 -24.53 21.57
CA SER A 142 -5.46 -23.57 22.47
C SER A 142 -4.41 -22.76 21.72
N MET A 143 -3.62 -23.42 20.87
CA MET A 143 -2.63 -22.76 20.02
C MET A 143 -3.28 -21.84 18.99
N ASP A 144 -4.42 -22.22 18.43
CA ASP A 144 -5.19 -21.39 17.52
C ASP A 144 -5.83 -20.19 18.22
N ARG A 145 -6.35 -20.37 19.44
CA ARG A 145 -6.85 -19.27 20.28
C ARG A 145 -5.75 -18.26 20.59
N ARG A 146 -4.58 -18.72 21.04
CA ARG A 146 -3.41 -17.87 21.30
C ARG A 146 -3.03 -17.06 20.06
N LYS A 147 -2.90 -17.71 18.90
CA LYS A 147 -2.59 -17.04 17.62
C LYS A 147 -3.66 -16.01 17.25
N MET A 148 -4.94 -16.33 17.45
CA MET A 148 -6.04 -15.39 17.20
C MET A 148 -5.98 -14.15 18.09
N MET A 149 -5.71 -14.30 19.38
CA MET A 149 -5.61 -13.21 20.35
C MET A 149 -4.40 -12.31 20.06
N ILE A 150 -3.23 -12.91 19.82
CA ILE A 150 -2.03 -12.16 19.40
C ILE A 150 -2.31 -11.40 18.11
N ALA A 151 -2.89 -12.07 17.12
CA ALA A 151 -3.23 -11.41 15.87
C ALA A 151 -4.22 -10.25 16.11
N PHE A 152 -5.21 -10.41 16.98
CA PHE A 152 -6.16 -9.35 17.31
C PHE A 152 -5.46 -8.10 17.83
N ASP A 153 -4.56 -8.25 18.81
CA ASP A 153 -3.74 -7.13 19.34
C ASP A 153 -2.93 -6.46 18.22
N MET A 154 -2.28 -7.26 17.37
CA MET A 154 -1.50 -6.74 16.22
C MET A 154 -2.36 -5.93 15.24
N ARG A 155 -3.63 -6.30 15.04
CA ARG A 155 -4.56 -5.53 14.22
C ARG A 155 -4.88 -4.18 14.85
N CYS A 156 -5.08 -4.16 16.17
CA CYS A 156 -5.32 -2.92 16.91
C CYS A 156 -4.10 -1.99 16.85
N ILE A 157 -2.88 -2.53 16.93
CA ILE A 157 -1.63 -1.78 16.69
C ILE A 157 -1.61 -1.19 15.28
N GLY A 158 -2.03 -1.94 14.26
CA GLY A 158 -2.19 -1.42 12.90
C GLY A 158 -3.14 -0.23 12.81
N PHE A 159 -4.27 -0.25 13.54
CA PHE A 159 -5.18 0.89 13.62
C PHE A 159 -4.59 2.09 14.36
N ILE A 160 -3.83 1.85 15.42
CA ILE A 160 -3.11 2.90 16.15
C ILE A 160 -2.07 3.55 15.23
N MET A 161 -1.26 2.76 14.53
CA MET A 161 -0.29 3.24 13.54
C MET A 161 -0.97 4.09 12.46
N ALA A 162 -2.07 3.59 11.89
CA ALA A 162 -2.81 4.32 10.85
C ALA A 162 -3.28 5.69 11.35
N LYS A 163 -3.84 5.77 12.56
CA LYS A 163 -4.33 7.03 13.15
C LYS A 163 -3.21 7.99 13.55
N MET A 164 -2.06 7.47 13.98
CA MET A 164 -0.90 8.29 14.30
C MET A 164 -0.30 8.95 13.05
N VAL A 165 -0.30 8.23 11.92
CA VAL A 165 0.29 8.71 10.67
C VAL A 165 -0.71 9.55 9.86
N LEU A 166 -1.96 9.09 9.76
CA LEU A 166 -3.03 9.72 8.98
C LEU A 166 -4.10 10.27 9.95
N ARG A 167 -3.96 11.54 10.30
CA ARG A 167 -4.84 12.22 11.26
C ARG A 167 -6.30 12.26 10.82
N ASP A 168 -6.57 12.23 9.52
CA ASP A 168 -7.94 12.15 8.97
C ASP A 168 -8.71 10.90 9.46
N LEU A 169 -7.99 9.83 9.85
CA LEU A 169 -8.59 8.63 10.43
C LEU A 169 -9.03 8.80 11.89
N MET A 170 -8.79 9.97 12.50
CA MET A 170 -9.38 10.33 13.79
C MET A 170 -10.87 10.70 13.64
N ASP A 171 -11.31 11.14 12.45
CA ASP A 171 -12.72 11.36 12.16
C ASP A 171 -13.48 10.01 12.10
N PRO A 172 -14.54 9.83 12.92
CA PRO A 172 -15.30 8.58 12.95
C PRO A 172 -15.91 8.17 11.60
N LYS A 173 -16.32 9.14 10.75
CA LYS A 173 -16.93 8.84 9.45
C LYS A 173 -15.90 8.26 8.49
N THR A 174 -14.75 8.92 8.39
CA THR A 174 -13.60 8.48 7.58
C THR A 174 -13.07 7.13 8.06
N PHE A 175 -12.93 6.96 9.38
CA PHE A 175 -12.49 5.69 9.97
C PHE A 175 -13.49 4.54 9.73
N SER A 176 -14.79 4.83 9.68
CA SER A 176 -15.81 3.83 9.37
C SER A 176 -15.72 3.34 7.92
N LYS A 177 -15.47 4.23 6.96
CA LYS A 177 -15.18 3.85 5.56
C LYS A 177 -13.93 2.97 5.46
N PHE A 178 -12.88 3.31 6.21
CA PHE A 178 -11.66 2.52 6.30
C PHE A 178 -11.88 1.13 6.89
N LYS A 179 -12.65 1.01 7.99
CA LYS A 179 -13.04 -0.31 8.53
C LYS A 179 -13.92 -1.11 7.57
N ALA A 180 -14.83 -0.44 6.86
CA ALA A 180 -15.69 -1.08 5.86
C ALA A 180 -14.85 -1.68 4.71
N PHE A 181 -13.80 -0.99 4.28
CA PHE A 181 -12.86 -1.52 3.29
C PHE A 181 -12.23 -2.84 3.72
N LEU A 182 -11.73 -2.92 4.95
CA LEU A 182 -11.07 -4.14 5.46
C LEU A 182 -12.07 -5.27 5.74
N SER A 183 -13.27 -4.96 6.24
CA SER A 183 -14.31 -5.96 6.53
C SER A 183 -14.92 -6.59 5.28
N LYS A 184 -14.93 -5.87 4.14
CA LYS A 184 -15.30 -6.43 2.82
C LYS A 184 -14.30 -7.45 2.28
N GLY A 185 -13.19 -7.72 2.98
CA GLY A 185 -12.17 -8.67 2.56
C GLY A 185 -11.22 -8.15 1.50
N ASN A 186 -11.17 -6.82 1.27
CA ASN A 186 -10.17 -6.23 0.39
C ASN A 186 -8.76 -6.42 0.97
N ASP A 187 -7.78 -6.53 0.08
CA ASP A 187 -6.38 -6.66 0.46
C ASP A 187 -5.87 -5.32 1.03
N PRO A 188 -5.30 -5.31 2.27
CA PRO A 188 -4.77 -4.10 2.89
C PRO A 188 -3.52 -3.56 2.18
N SER A 189 -2.93 -4.29 1.23
CA SER A 189 -1.88 -3.74 0.37
C SER A 189 -2.41 -2.52 -0.40
N CYS A 190 -3.66 -2.56 -0.88
CA CYS A 190 -4.29 -1.48 -1.65
C CYS A 190 -4.73 -0.27 -0.81
N LEU A 191 -4.30 -0.17 0.45
CA LEU A 191 -4.69 0.90 1.36
C LEU A 191 -4.26 2.27 0.86
N ARG A 192 -3.08 2.38 0.23
CA ARG A 192 -2.58 3.64 -0.32
C ARG A 192 -3.53 4.17 -1.39
N GLU A 193 -3.87 3.33 -2.36
CA GLU A 193 -4.74 3.66 -3.49
C GLU A 193 -6.15 4.01 -3.02
N PHE A 194 -6.68 3.26 -2.05
CA PHE A 194 -7.98 3.52 -1.44
C PHE A 194 -8.02 4.85 -0.67
N LEU A 195 -7.03 5.10 0.19
CA LEU A 195 -6.99 6.28 1.06
C LEU A 195 -6.74 7.57 0.29
N MET A 196 -6.00 7.54 -0.82
CA MET A 196 -5.78 8.70 -1.69
C MET A 196 -7.08 9.34 -2.24
N HIS A 197 -8.18 8.59 -2.27
CA HIS A 197 -9.48 9.09 -2.72
C HIS A 197 -10.40 9.56 -1.58
N ILE A 198 -10.14 9.10 -0.36
CA ILE A 198 -10.96 9.42 0.82
C ILE A 198 -10.39 10.62 1.57
N VAL A 199 -9.06 10.69 1.67
CA VAL A 199 -8.35 11.78 2.31
C VAL A 199 -8.26 12.94 1.34
N ASN A 200 -8.62 14.14 1.80
CA ASN A 200 -8.82 15.31 0.97
C ASN A 200 -7.53 15.68 0.21
N ARG A 201 -7.61 15.92 -1.11
CA ARG A 201 -6.46 16.30 -1.96
C ARG A 201 -6.06 17.78 -1.82
N ASN A 202 -6.89 18.57 -1.15
CA ASN A 202 -6.79 20.03 -1.15
C ASN A 202 -5.87 20.59 -0.05
N SER A 203 -5.37 19.76 0.87
CA SER A 203 -4.27 20.15 1.77
C SER A 203 -2.95 19.81 1.11
N SER A 204 -2.20 20.86 0.75
CA SER A 204 -0.96 20.81 -0.03
C SER A 204 0.16 19.95 0.56
N GLU A 205 0.04 19.39 1.75
CA GLU A 205 1.00 18.42 2.28
C GLU A 205 0.30 17.36 3.12
N ASN A 206 -0.16 16.27 2.50
CA ASN A 206 -0.55 15.07 3.22
C ASN A 206 0.71 14.38 3.79
N VAL A 207 1.27 14.96 4.85
CA VAL A 207 2.51 14.53 5.53
C VAL A 207 2.47 13.04 5.84
N GLY A 208 1.32 12.51 6.25
CA GLY A 208 1.15 11.08 6.53
C GLY A 208 1.43 10.17 5.33
N PHE A 209 1.02 10.54 4.11
CA PHE A 209 1.35 9.78 2.90
C PHE A 209 2.85 9.83 2.62
N GLN A 210 3.47 11.00 2.77
CA GLN A 210 4.92 11.15 2.59
C GLN A 210 5.70 10.29 3.59
N ILE A 211 5.23 10.19 4.85
CA ILE A 211 5.82 9.34 5.88
C ILE A 211 5.76 7.86 5.48
N LEU A 212 4.62 7.38 4.96
CA LEU A 212 4.44 5.98 4.58
C LEU A 212 5.12 5.62 3.25
N ASP A 213 5.24 6.57 2.32
CA ASP A 213 5.91 6.43 1.03
C ASP A 213 7.45 6.47 1.15
N ARG A 214 7.99 6.99 2.27
CA ARG A 214 9.43 6.96 2.56
C ARG A 214 9.96 5.53 2.68
N ASN A 215 11.28 5.41 2.49
CA ASN A 215 12.00 4.14 2.48
C ASN A 215 11.33 3.12 1.54
N TRP A 216 11.02 3.55 0.32
CA TRP A 216 10.41 2.72 -0.72
C TRP A 216 9.06 2.11 -0.33
N GLY A 217 8.23 2.85 0.40
CA GLY A 217 6.90 2.41 0.82
C GLY A 217 6.90 1.43 2.00
N ALA A 218 7.98 1.37 2.80
CA ALA A 218 8.07 0.45 3.94
C ALA A 218 6.97 0.67 4.98
N GLY A 219 6.49 1.90 5.16
CA GLY A 219 5.39 2.20 6.09
C GLY A 219 4.09 1.54 5.66
N TRP A 220 3.74 1.66 4.38
CA TRP A 220 2.59 0.97 3.80
C TRP A 220 2.71 -0.56 3.88
N HIS A 221 3.91 -1.10 3.69
CA HIS A 221 4.15 -2.54 3.81
C HIS A 221 3.85 -3.03 5.23
N LEU A 222 4.44 -2.39 6.25
CA LEU A 222 4.19 -2.76 7.65
C LEU A 222 2.70 -2.65 7.99
N LEU A 223 2.06 -1.55 7.56
CA LEU A 223 0.64 -1.34 7.80
C LEU A 223 -0.23 -2.43 7.16
N SER A 224 0.12 -2.86 5.95
CA SER A 224 -0.58 -3.95 5.26
C SER A 224 -0.46 -5.28 6.00
N LEU A 225 0.72 -5.57 6.58
CA LEU A 225 0.96 -6.79 7.35
C LEU A 225 0.28 -6.77 8.72
N LEU A 226 0.21 -5.61 9.39
CA LEU A 226 -0.53 -5.45 10.64
C LEU A 226 -2.04 -5.58 10.43
N LEU A 227 -2.55 -5.12 9.28
CA LEU A 227 -3.98 -5.12 8.93
C LEU A 227 -4.39 -6.29 8.02
N ALA A 228 -3.55 -7.32 7.90
CA ALA A 228 -3.85 -8.53 7.15
C ALA A 228 -5.25 -9.08 7.51
N THR A 229 -6.07 -9.39 6.50
CA THR A 229 -7.45 -9.87 6.69
C THR A 229 -7.48 -11.21 7.42
N LYS A 230 -6.57 -12.13 7.06
CA LYS A 230 -6.37 -13.40 7.74
C LYS A 230 -5.46 -13.22 8.95
N SER A 231 -5.87 -13.76 10.10
CA SER A 231 -5.04 -13.77 11.32
C SER A 231 -3.71 -14.50 11.12
N SER A 232 -3.67 -15.57 10.31
CA SER A 232 -2.46 -16.34 10.04
C SER A 232 -1.43 -15.64 9.17
N GLN A 233 -1.82 -14.61 8.43
CA GLN A 233 -0.91 -13.81 7.58
C GLN A 233 -0.45 -12.52 8.28
N ARG A 234 -0.97 -12.26 9.49
CA ARG A 234 -0.65 -11.05 10.24
C ARG A 234 0.73 -11.18 10.88
N ILE A 235 1.50 -10.10 10.80
CA ILE A 235 2.87 -10.07 11.34
C ILE A 235 2.87 -10.20 12.87
N SER A 236 3.85 -10.92 13.40
CA SER A 236 4.07 -11.05 14.85
C SER A 236 4.76 -9.80 15.43
N CYS A 237 4.70 -9.60 16.75
CA CYS A 237 5.40 -8.47 17.40
C CYS A 237 6.90 -8.46 17.09
N LEU A 238 7.55 -9.63 17.18
CA LEU A 238 8.98 -9.78 16.96
C LEU A 238 9.38 -9.45 15.52
N ASP A 239 8.61 -9.94 14.55
CA ASP A 239 8.86 -9.66 13.13
C ASP A 239 8.57 -8.19 12.80
N ALA A 240 7.55 -7.59 13.42
CA ALA A 240 7.24 -6.18 13.26
C ALA A 240 8.39 -5.30 13.77
N LEU A 241 8.99 -5.62 14.92
CA LEU A 241 10.16 -4.91 15.46
C LEU A 241 11.39 -4.97 14.55
N ARG A 242 11.51 -6.03 13.73
CA ARG A 242 12.58 -6.20 12.73
C ARG A 242 12.23 -5.60 11.37
N HIS A 243 11.05 -4.99 11.23
CA HIS A 243 10.60 -4.47 9.96
C HIS A 243 11.43 -3.23 9.53
N PRO A 244 11.83 -3.09 8.25
CA PRO A 244 12.65 -1.96 7.77
C PRO A 244 12.07 -0.57 8.06
N PHE A 245 10.75 -0.47 8.24
CA PHE A 245 10.10 0.76 8.66
C PHE A 245 10.55 1.24 10.05
N LEU A 246 10.74 0.33 11.01
CA LEU A 246 11.07 0.64 12.40
C LEU A 246 12.57 0.69 12.69
N CYS A 247 13.38 -0.07 11.92
CA CYS A 247 14.83 -0.12 12.13
C CYS A 247 15.58 1.07 11.50
N GLY A 248 14.93 1.86 10.65
CA GLY A 248 15.55 3.02 9.98
C GLY A 248 16.65 2.64 8.97
N PRO A 249 17.26 3.62 8.31
CA PRO A 249 18.24 3.38 7.24
C PRO A 249 19.59 2.80 7.74
N ARG A 250 19.99 3.07 9.00
CA ARG A 250 21.27 2.58 9.54
C ARG A 250 21.28 1.08 9.79
N TRP A 251 20.14 0.50 10.15
CA TRP A 251 20.05 -0.91 10.49
C TRP A 251 19.70 -1.70 9.22
N ARG A 252 20.73 -2.31 8.62
CA ARG A 252 20.54 -3.18 7.46
C ARG A 252 19.94 -4.50 7.92
N VAL A 253 18.62 -4.60 7.85
CA VAL A 253 17.92 -5.90 7.92
C VAL A 253 17.99 -6.53 6.53
N ASP A 254 18.36 -7.80 6.46
CA ASP A 254 18.33 -8.54 5.19
C ASP A 254 16.89 -8.56 4.66
N PRO A 255 16.59 -7.90 3.52
CA PRO A 255 15.23 -7.76 3.07
C PRO A 255 14.74 -9.09 2.50
N THR A 256 13.51 -9.48 2.86
CA THR A 256 12.82 -10.60 2.23
C THR A 256 12.56 -10.27 0.75
N MET A 257 12.44 -11.31 -0.09
CA MET A 257 12.09 -11.11 -1.51
C MET A 257 10.78 -10.34 -1.69
N ASP A 258 9.82 -10.54 -0.79
CA ASP A 258 8.54 -9.83 -0.80
C ASP A 258 8.72 -8.33 -0.55
N MET A 259 9.59 -7.97 0.40
CA MET A 259 9.94 -6.57 0.68
C MET A 259 10.66 -5.92 -0.50
N ILE A 260 11.54 -6.65 -1.20
CA ILE A 260 12.23 -6.12 -2.40
C ILE A 260 11.21 -5.84 -3.49
N ARG A 261 10.31 -6.79 -3.78
CA ARG A 261 9.25 -6.60 -4.78
C ARG A 261 8.34 -5.44 -4.43
N TRP A 262 7.94 -5.35 -3.16
CA TRP A 262 7.17 -4.22 -2.65
C TRP A 262 7.90 -2.89 -2.89
N SER A 263 9.18 -2.82 -2.53
CA SER A 263 9.99 -1.61 -2.67
C SER A 263 10.13 -1.16 -4.12
N LEU A 264 10.33 -2.10 -5.05
CA LEU A 264 10.39 -1.84 -6.49
C LEU A 264 9.05 -1.30 -7.01
N GLY A 265 7.94 -1.96 -6.66
CA GLY A 265 6.60 -1.56 -7.08
C GLY A 265 6.20 -0.17 -6.55
N SER A 266 6.40 0.06 -5.25
CA SER A 266 6.10 1.36 -4.63
C SER A 266 6.98 2.49 -5.18
N THR A 267 8.25 2.21 -5.51
CA THR A 267 9.11 3.20 -6.15
C THR A 267 8.67 3.49 -7.58
N ALA A 268 8.27 2.47 -8.35
CA ALA A 268 7.75 2.65 -9.69
C ALA A 268 6.49 3.54 -9.68
N VAL A 269 5.52 3.24 -8.81
CA VAL A 269 4.30 4.05 -8.64
C VAL A 269 4.64 5.49 -8.27
N ARG A 270 5.55 5.71 -7.32
CA ARG A 270 5.94 7.06 -6.90
C ARG A 270 6.58 7.87 -8.02
N ILE A 271 7.53 7.28 -8.76
CA ILE A 271 8.16 7.97 -9.91
C ILE A 271 7.09 8.29 -10.97
N THR A 272 6.09 7.42 -11.16
CA THR A 272 5.02 7.70 -12.13
C THR A 272 4.06 8.81 -11.70
N GLU A 273 3.90 9.05 -10.40
CA GLU A 273 3.09 10.14 -9.87
C GLU A 273 3.87 11.47 -9.80
N GLU A 274 5.20 11.42 -9.67
CA GLU A 274 6.08 12.59 -9.73
C GLU A 274 6.23 13.07 -11.19
N TYR A 275 5.31 13.94 -11.63
CA TYR A 275 5.00 14.42 -13.00
C TYR A 275 6.14 14.88 -13.97
N ILE A 276 7.43 14.61 -13.75
CA ILE A 276 8.54 15.15 -14.59
C ILE A 276 9.41 14.04 -15.19
N TYR A 277 8.87 13.34 -16.21
CA TYR A 277 9.55 12.23 -16.88
C TYR A 277 10.71 12.63 -17.80
N GLY A 278 11.84 12.99 -17.22
CA GLY A 278 13.12 13.03 -17.94
C GLY A 278 13.50 11.64 -18.48
N MET A 279 14.35 11.58 -19.51
CA MET A 279 14.88 10.32 -20.08
C MET A 279 15.45 9.38 -19.00
N GLN A 280 16.10 9.95 -17.98
CA GLN A 280 16.66 9.19 -16.86
C GLN A 280 15.59 8.46 -16.03
N GLN A 281 14.45 9.11 -15.74
CA GLN A 281 13.37 8.49 -14.98
C GLN A 281 12.69 7.38 -15.79
N ARG A 282 12.49 7.59 -17.10
CA ARG A 282 11.97 6.55 -18.00
C ARG A 282 12.84 5.30 -18.02
N ARG A 283 14.17 5.48 -18.10
CA ARG A 283 15.15 4.38 -18.00
C ARG A 283 15.08 3.68 -16.66
N LYS A 284 14.92 4.42 -15.55
CA LYS A 284 14.75 3.85 -14.20
C LYS A 284 13.46 3.02 -14.09
N ILE A 285 12.33 3.53 -14.59
CA ILE A 285 11.05 2.81 -14.57
C ILE A 285 11.15 1.53 -15.42
N ALA A 286 11.69 1.62 -16.63
CA ALA A 286 11.89 0.45 -17.49
C ALA A 286 12.74 -0.62 -16.78
N HIS A 287 13.83 -0.21 -16.13
CA HIS A 287 14.66 -1.09 -15.34
C HIS A 287 13.91 -1.73 -14.16
N PHE A 288 13.11 -0.96 -13.41
CA PHE A 288 12.30 -1.51 -12.31
C PHE A 288 11.24 -2.49 -12.80
N ILE A 289 10.60 -2.21 -13.94
CA ILE A 289 9.65 -3.14 -14.55
C ILE A 289 10.33 -4.48 -14.86
N GLU A 290 11.51 -4.46 -15.48
CA GLU A 290 12.25 -5.69 -15.77
C GLU A 290 12.66 -6.45 -14.50
N LEU A 291 13.12 -5.76 -13.46
CA LEU A 291 13.42 -6.37 -12.16
C LEU A 291 12.17 -7.03 -11.56
N MET A 292 11.02 -6.34 -11.57
CA MET A 292 9.77 -6.88 -11.04
C MET A 292 9.30 -8.12 -11.82
N GLU A 293 9.48 -8.14 -13.14
CA GLU A 293 9.17 -9.29 -13.99
C GLU A 293 10.04 -10.50 -13.69
N MET A 294 11.34 -10.30 -13.44
CA MET A 294 12.23 -11.38 -13.05
C MET A 294 11.93 -11.95 -11.66
N LEU A 295 11.53 -11.08 -10.73
CA LEU A 295 11.21 -11.47 -9.36
C LEU A 295 9.79 -12.03 -9.20
N ASN A 296 9.06 -12.25 -10.29
CA ASN A 296 7.66 -12.64 -10.25
C ASN A 296 7.47 -14.00 -9.52
N PRO A 297 6.79 -14.02 -8.35
CA PRO A 297 6.51 -15.27 -7.64
C PRO A 297 5.38 -16.09 -8.31
N ASN A 298 4.53 -15.43 -9.10
CA ASN A 298 3.30 -15.97 -9.66
C ASN A 298 3.39 -16.12 -11.18
N SER A 299 4.38 -16.87 -11.65
CA SER A 299 4.55 -17.12 -13.08
C SER A 299 3.51 -18.09 -13.68
N LYS A 300 2.81 -18.86 -12.83
CA LYS A 300 1.87 -19.89 -13.27
C LYS A 300 0.46 -19.30 -13.48
N PRO A 301 -0.17 -19.51 -14.64
CA PRO A 301 -1.53 -19.03 -14.94
C PRO A 301 -2.60 -19.46 -13.92
N ARG A 302 -2.41 -20.60 -13.23
CA ARG A 302 -3.37 -21.09 -12.22
C ARG A 302 -3.52 -20.12 -11.04
N GLN A 303 -2.45 -19.41 -10.65
CA GLN A 303 -2.48 -18.44 -9.55
C GLN A 303 -3.25 -17.18 -9.93
N TRP A 304 -3.22 -16.81 -11.21
CA TRP A 304 -3.89 -15.62 -11.73
C TRP A 304 -5.43 -15.74 -11.71
N LEU A 305 -5.96 -16.96 -11.73
CA LEU A 305 -7.40 -17.22 -11.76
C LEU A 305 -8.18 -16.62 -10.58
N GLN A 306 -7.51 -16.40 -9.45
CA GLN A 306 -8.09 -15.77 -8.27
C GLN A 306 -7.64 -14.32 -8.08
N LEU A 307 -6.47 -13.94 -8.62
CA LEU A 307 -5.80 -12.67 -8.33
C LEU A 307 -6.09 -11.56 -9.34
N LEU A 308 -6.32 -11.93 -10.61
CA LEU A 308 -6.53 -10.99 -11.71
C LEU A 308 -7.86 -10.21 -11.65
N PRO A 309 -9.00 -10.79 -11.19
CA PRO A 309 -10.27 -10.09 -11.20
C PRO A 309 -10.27 -8.80 -10.38
N GLY A 310 -10.80 -7.72 -10.97
CA GLY A 310 -10.87 -6.40 -10.35
C GLY A 310 -10.81 -5.26 -11.37
N LYS A 311 -10.95 -4.03 -10.86
CA LYS A 311 -10.78 -2.79 -11.61
C LYS A 311 -9.34 -2.29 -11.45
N TRP A 312 -8.66 -2.05 -12.57
CA TRP A 312 -7.26 -1.64 -12.62
C TRP A 312 -7.14 -0.28 -13.30
N ARG A 313 -6.53 0.71 -12.66
CA ARG A 313 -6.27 2.04 -13.22
C ARG A 313 -4.92 2.06 -13.91
N LEU A 314 -4.85 2.60 -15.12
CA LEU A 314 -3.58 2.79 -15.81
C LEU A 314 -2.81 3.97 -15.21
N LEU A 315 -1.54 3.75 -14.83
CA LEU A 315 -0.64 4.81 -14.36
C LEU A 315 0.38 5.24 -15.42
N TYR A 316 0.98 4.27 -16.12
CA TYR A 316 2.10 4.57 -17.01
C TYR A 316 2.19 3.59 -18.19
N SER A 317 2.68 4.09 -19.32
CA SER A 317 3.05 3.28 -20.48
C SER A 317 4.45 3.66 -20.95
N THR A 318 5.32 2.68 -21.18
CA THR A 318 6.69 2.94 -21.67
C THR A 318 6.71 3.49 -23.10
N GLY A 319 5.68 3.22 -23.90
CA GLY A 319 5.61 3.58 -25.32
C GLY A 319 4.99 4.95 -25.61
N ARG A 320 4.11 5.45 -24.72
CA ARG A 320 3.42 6.74 -24.89
C ARG A 320 3.14 7.40 -23.54
N HIS A 321 3.29 8.73 -23.49
CA HIS A 321 2.93 9.52 -22.31
C HIS A 321 1.44 9.82 -22.34
N ILE A 322 0.76 9.55 -21.21
CA ILE A 322 -0.61 9.99 -20.97
C ILE A 322 -0.51 11.38 -20.35
N GLY A 323 -0.85 12.41 -21.11
CA GLY A 323 -0.85 13.79 -20.64
C GLY A 323 0.42 14.59 -20.95
N LEU A 324 0.21 15.92 -21.02
CA LEU A 324 1.17 16.99 -21.36
C LEU A 324 2.01 16.73 -22.62
N THR A 325 1.34 16.79 -23.76
CA THR A 325 2.01 17.04 -25.04
C THR A 325 2.15 18.54 -25.26
N LEU A 326 3.32 19.02 -25.68
CA LEU A 326 3.52 20.39 -26.18
C LEU A 326 2.83 20.63 -27.55
N ARG A 327 2.06 19.66 -28.02
CA ARG A 327 1.33 19.70 -29.29
C ARG A 327 0.15 20.68 -29.18
N GLN A 328 -0.04 21.51 -30.19
CA GLN A 328 -1.29 22.23 -30.38
C GLN A 328 -2.33 21.27 -30.98
N THR A 329 -3.38 20.95 -30.22
CA THR A 329 -4.42 20.01 -30.62
C THR A 329 -5.61 20.73 -31.25
N PRO A 330 -6.27 20.14 -32.27
CA PRO A 330 -7.47 20.73 -32.89
C PRO A 330 -8.66 20.77 -31.94
N SER A 331 -8.77 19.79 -31.05
CA SER A 331 -9.72 19.73 -29.94
C SER A 331 -8.94 19.41 -28.67
N ARG A 332 -9.21 20.12 -27.57
CA ARG A 332 -8.52 19.88 -26.30
C ARG A 332 -9.28 18.85 -25.50
N VAL A 333 -8.66 17.68 -25.35
CA VAL A 333 -9.23 16.57 -24.60
C VAL A 333 -8.37 16.33 -23.37
N LEU A 334 -9.02 16.38 -22.21
CA LEU A 334 -8.46 15.96 -20.94
C LEU A 334 -8.85 14.51 -20.69
N ILE A 335 -7.88 13.60 -20.73
CA ILE A 335 -8.10 12.20 -20.36
C ILE A 335 -8.24 12.11 -18.84
N GLY A 336 -9.34 11.49 -18.39
CA GLY A 336 -9.57 11.17 -16.99
C GLY A 336 -8.86 9.89 -16.57
N ASP A 337 -9.38 9.23 -15.54
CA ASP A 337 -8.85 7.94 -15.12
C ASP A 337 -9.26 6.84 -16.10
N VAL A 338 -8.25 6.19 -16.70
CA VAL A 338 -8.45 5.03 -17.58
C VAL A 338 -8.44 3.75 -16.76
N HIS A 339 -9.52 2.97 -16.86
CA HIS A 339 -9.71 1.76 -16.09
C HIS A 339 -9.82 0.52 -16.98
N LEU A 340 -9.25 -0.58 -16.51
CA LEU A 340 -9.35 -1.91 -17.07
C LEU A 340 -10.06 -2.80 -16.06
N THR A 341 -11.31 -3.13 -16.32
CA THR A 341 -12.12 -4.03 -15.49
C THR A 341 -11.98 -5.45 -16.02
N ILE A 342 -11.42 -6.34 -15.19
CA ILE A 342 -11.26 -7.75 -15.53
C ILE A 342 -12.25 -8.56 -14.68
N SER A 343 -13.16 -9.26 -15.34
CA SER A 343 -14.14 -10.15 -14.72
C SER A 343 -13.98 -11.58 -15.23
N LYS A 344 -14.21 -12.56 -14.34
CA LYS A 344 -14.06 -13.98 -14.66
C LYS A 344 -15.40 -14.55 -15.11
N ILE A 345 -15.42 -15.23 -16.25
CA ILE A 345 -16.62 -15.89 -16.77
C ILE A 345 -16.67 -17.33 -16.22
N LEU A 346 -17.84 -17.73 -15.69
CA LEU A 346 -18.04 -19.03 -15.06
C LEU A 346 -18.14 -20.16 -16.11
N LYS A 347 -16.97 -20.74 -16.45
CA LYS A 347 -16.74 -21.93 -17.28
C LYS A 347 -17.12 -21.82 -18.79
N PRO A 348 -16.36 -22.46 -19.70
CA PRO A 348 -15.19 -23.32 -19.48
C PRO A 348 -13.86 -22.58 -19.67
N HIS A 349 -12.83 -23.02 -18.92
CA HIS A 349 -11.41 -22.66 -19.01
C HIS A 349 -11.01 -21.18 -19.03
N ALA A 350 -10.51 -20.67 -17.89
CA ALA A 350 -9.61 -19.52 -17.77
C ALA A 350 -9.93 -18.31 -18.69
N THR A 351 -11.22 -18.08 -18.94
CA THR A 351 -11.72 -17.04 -19.83
C THR A 351 -12.16 -15.86 -18.99
N PHE A 352 -11.66 -14.68 -19.33
CA PHE A 352 -11.94 -13.42 -18.66
C PHE A 352 -12.58 -12.46 -19.64
N SER A 353 -13.59 -11.72 -19.22
CA SER A 353 -14.02 -10.50 -19.90
C SER A 353 -13.16 -9.35 -19.40
N ILE A 354 -12.57 -8.62 -20.34
CA ILE A 354 -11.80 -7.41 -20.09
C ILE A 354 -12.56 -6.25 -20.72
N ALA A 355 -12.89 -5.26 -19.89
CA ALA A 355 -13.52 -4.02 -20.31
C ALA A 355 -12.56 -2.85 -20.02
N SER A 356 -12.17 -2.10 -21.04
CA SER A 356 -11.41 -0.85 -20.90
C SER A 356 -12.38 0.32 -20.93
N ASP A 357 -12.50 1.02 -19.80
CA ASP A 357 -13.31 2.22 -19.61
C ASP A 357 -12.39 3.46 -19.64
N ILE A 358 -12.56 4.31 -20.65
CA ILE A 358 -11.81 5.55 -20.83
C ILE A 358 -12.79 6.72 -20.71
N GLY A 359 -12.72 7.46 -19.61
CA GLY A 359 -13.42 8.71 -19.43
C GLY A 359 -12.57 9.89 -19.91
N PHE A 360 -13.15 10.85 -20.61
CA PHE A 360 -12.47 12.07 -21.03
C PHE A 360 -13.42 13.28 -21.01
N THR A 361 -12.84 14.46 -20.90
CA THR A 361 -13.55 15.74 -20.93
C THR A 361 -13.04 16.57 -22.09
N VAL A 362 -13.94 17.00 -22.97
CA VAL A 362 -13.63 17.88 -24.09
C VAL A 362 -13.82 19.32 -23.64
N MET A 363 -12.76 20.11 -23.72
CA MET A 363 -12.79 21.51 -23.33
C MET A 363 -13.33 22.36 -24.49
N PRO A 364 -14.31 23.24 -24.26
CA PRO A 364 -14.90 24.08 -25.31
C PRO A 364 -13.95 25.18 -25.79
N ASP A 365 -13.10 25.71 -24.90
CA ASP A 365 -12.27 26.88 -25.19
C ASP A 365 -10.81 26.56 -25.55
N LYS A 366 -10.19 27.49 -26.29
CA LYS A 366 -8.75 27.54 -26.56
C LYS A 366 -7.90 27.89 -25.33
N ASN A 367 -8.48 28.09 -24.15
CA ASN A 367 -7.74 28.29 -22.90
C ASN A 367 -8.03 27.12 -21.96
N TRP A 368 -7.02 26.67 -21.21
CA TRP A 368 -7.24 25.68 -20.16
C TRP A 368 -7.99 26.36 -19.02
N ALA A 369 -9.32 26.23 -18.99
CA ALA A 369 -10.12 26.75 -17.89
C ALA A 369 -9.61 26.17 -16.56
N HIS A 370 -9.43 27.01 -15.55
CA HIS A 370 -8.96 26.59 -14.23
C HIS A 370 -9.88 25.52 -13.62
N ASP A 371 -11.16 25.60 -13.92
CA ASP A 371 -12.19 24.68 -13.43
C ASP A 371 -12.24 23.35 -14.22
N LYS A 372 -11.51 23.25 -15.34
CA LYS A 372 -11.47 22.06 -16.24
C LYS A 372 -12.87 21.55 -16.63
N THR A 373 -13.84 22.45 -16.70
CA THR A 373 -15.22 22.16 -17.06
C THR A 373 -15.34 22.00 -18.57
N GLY A 374 -16.09 20.98 -18.99
CA GLY A 374 -16.26 20.66 -20.40
C GLY A 374 -17.28 19.54 -20.60
N THR A 375 -17.49 19.16 -21.86
CA THR A 375 -18.43 18.10 -22.22
C THR A 375 -17.80 16.74 -21.95
N SER A 376 -18.50 15.85 -21.26
CA SER A 376 -17.96 14.54 -20.90
C SER A 376 -18.19 13.53 -22.02
N GLY A 377 -17.25 12.59 -22.15
CA GLY A 377 -17.32 11.49 -23.07
C GLY A 377 -16.77 10.22 -22.43
N LYS A 378 -17.36 9.08 -22.79
CA LYS A 378 -16.94 7.77 -22.31
C LYS A 378 -16.75 6.83 -23.50
N LEU A 379 -15.62 6.15 -23.51
CA LEU A 379 -15.29 5.10 -24.47
C LEU A 379 -15.11 3.79 -23.71
N GLN A 380 -15.80 2.75 -24.15
CA GLN A 380 -15.74 1.42 -23.55
C GLN A 380 -15.38 0.37 -24.59
N VAL A 381 -14.32 -0.39 -24.33
CA VAL A 381 -13.84 -1.49 -25.18
C VAL A 381 -13.96 -2.80 -24.42
N ASN A 382 -14.71 -3.76 -24.95
CA ASN A 382 -14.91 -5.07 -24.33
C ASN A 382 -14.24 -6.14 -25.19
N SER A 383 -13.61 -7.12 -24.56
CA SER A 383 -13.09 -8.30 -25.24
C SER A 383 -12.97 -9.49 -24.29
N LEU A 384 -12.97 -10.71 -24.83
CA LEU A 384 -12.77 -11.92 -24.04
C LEU A 384 -11.33 -12.42 -24.20
N PHE A 385 -10.75 -12.91 -23.12
CA PHE A 385 -9.36 -13.36 -23.06
C PHE A 385 -9.26 -14.75 -22.46
N LYS A 386 -8.48 -15.62 -23.10
CA LYS A 386 -8.08 -16.92 -22.54
C LYS A 386 -6.68 -16.85 -21.98
N LEU A 387 -6.52 -17.21 -20.71
CA LEU A 387 -5.22 -17.26 -20.04
C LEU A 387 -4.49 -18.57 -20.38
N ARG A 388 -3.28 -18.47 -20.92
CA ARG A 388 -2.40 -19.62 -21.23
C ARG A 388 -1.02 -19.46 -20.58
N ALA A 389 -0.32 -20.57 -20.38
CA ALA A 389 1.09 -20.50 -20.00
C ALA A 389 1.92 -20.11 -21.23
N GLY A 390 2.76 -19.09 -21.09
CA GLY A 390 3.70 -18.65 -22.11
C GLY A 390 5.13 -18.61 -21.58
N ARG A 391 6.09 -18.50 -22.49
CA ARG A 391 7.47 -18.15 -22.18
C ARG A 391 7.82 -16.90 -22.97
N ARG A 392 8.38 -15.90 -22.29
CA ARG A 392 9.00 -14.74 -22.92
C ARG A 392 10.46 -15.05 -23.13
N LEU A 393 10.94 -14.96 -24.37
CA LEU A 393 12.34 -15.11 -24.70
C LEU A 393 13.00 -13.74 -24.66
N TYR A 394 14.16 -13.66 -24.00
CA TYR A 394 15.05 -12.53 -24.20
C TYR A 394 15.92 -12.87 -25.41
N ILE A 395 15.70 -12.15 -26.52
CA ILE A 395 16.58 -12.28 -27.68
C ILE A 395 17.94 -11.76 -27.24
N LYS A 396 18.97 -12.62 -27.29
CA LYS A 396 20.35 -12.15 -27.28
C LYS A 396 20.55 -11.49 -28.64
N GLU A 397 20.54 -10.16 -28.69
CA GLU A 397 20.93 -9.47 -29.91
C GLU A 397 22.41 -9.77 -30.16
N GLU A 398 22.66 -10.66 -31.11
CA GLU A 398 23.96 -10.78 -31.74
C GLU A 398 24.20 -9.49 -32.50
N THR A 399 25.13 -8.70 -31.97
CA THR A 399 25.81 -7.56 -32.61
C THR A 399 24.96 -6.30 -32.83
N THR A 400 25.46 -5.19 -32.25
CA THR A 400 25.06 -3.78 -32.45
C THR A 400 23.93 -3.19 -31.60
N THR A 401 24.08 -3.20 -30.28
CA THR A 401 24.03 -2.00 -29.39
C THR A 401 24.10 -2.46 -27.92
N GLY A 402 25.31 -2.82 -27.48
CA GLY A 402 25.55 -3.07 -26.06
C GLY A 402 25.38 -1.78 -25.26
N SER A 403 24.38 -1.72 -24.36
CA SER A 403 24.47 -0.85 -23.18
C SER A 403 23.47 -1.19 -22.08
N PHE A 404 22.27 -1.71 -22.40
CA PHE A 404 21.23 -1.91 -21.37
C PHE A 404 21.30 -3.28 -20.68
N GLN A 405 21.37 -4.40 -21.41
CA GLN A 405 21.44 -5.73 -20.78
C GLN A 405 22.76 -5.95 -20.03
N ASP A 406 23.88 -5.50 -20.60
CA ASP A 406 25.20 -5.63 -19.97
C ASP A 406 25.32 -4.81 -18.68
N SER A 407 24.77 -3.59 -18.64
CA SER A 407 24.77 -2.77 -17.42
C SER A 407 23.84 -3.33 -16.33
N ILE A 408 22.78 -4.04 -16.72
CA ILE A 408 21.90 -4.76 -15.82
C ILE A 408 22.62 -5.99 -15.25
N MET A 409 23.31 -6.78 -16.07
CA MET A 409 24.16 -7.89 -15.64
C MET A 409 25.28 -7.42 -14.70
N GLU A 410 25.95 -6.32 -15.02
CA GLU A 410 27.05 -5.79 -14.23
C GLU A 410 26.58 -5.31 -12.85
N ARG A 411 25.41 -4.64 -12.77
CA ARG A 411 24.83 -4.20 -11.48
C ARG A 411 24.22 -5.33 -10.65
N LEU A 412 23.58 -6.32 -11.28
CA LEU A 412 23.02 -7.49 -10.59
C LEU A 412 24.08 -8.52 -10.19
N SER A 413 25.23 -8.56 -10.88
CA SER A 413 26.37 -9.40 -10.50
C SER A 413 27.15 -8.87 -9.29
N SER A 414 26.83 -7.67 -8.80
CA SER A 414 27.47 -7.08 -7.62
C SER A 414 27.28 -7.97 -6.38
N LYS A 415 28.32 -8.07 -5.53
CA LYS A 415 28.38 -8.97 -4.37
C LYS A 415 27.15 -8.88 -3.44
N LYS A 416 26.42 -7.76 -3.45
CA LYS A 416 25.21 -7.51 -2.66
C LYS A 416 23.98 -8.29 -3.17
N TRP A 417 23.84 -8.48 -4.47
CA TRP A 417 22.67 -9.12 -5.07
C TRP A 417 22.83 -10.64 -5.23
N ARG A 418 24.07 -11.16 -5.28
CA ARG A 418 24.35 -12.61 -5.33
C ARG A 418 23.83 -13.41 -4.13
N LYS A 419 23.69 -12.79 -2.95
CA LYS A 419 23.18 -13.45 -1.74
C LYS A 419 21.65 -13.54 -1.70
N VAL A 420 20.96 -12.67 -2.44
CA VAL A 420 19.51 -12.45 -2.33
C VAL A 420 18.78 -13.00 -3.56
N MET A 421 19.44 -13.05 -4.72
CA MET A 421 18.89 -13.63 -5.93
C MET A 421 19.16 -15.14 -5.99
N PRO A 422 18.13 -15.97 -6.22
CA PRO A 422 18.31 -17.40 -6.49
C PRO A 422 18.90 -17.68 -7.89
N MET A 423 19.14 -16.66 -8.72
CA MET A 423 19.66 -16.80 -10.07
C MET A 423 21.10 -16.28 -10.18
N LYS A 424 22.02 -17.16 -10.61
CA LYS A 424 23.42 -16.82 -10.92
C LYS A 424 23.58 -16.16 -12.31
N GLU A 425 22.61 -16.31 -13.19
CA GLU A 425 22.60 -15.80 -14.57
C GLU A 425 21.21 -15.27 -14.96
N PHE A 426 21.17 -14.31 -15.90
CA PHE A 426 19.92 -13.85 -16.50
C PHE A 426 19.22 -14.99 -17.23
N PRO A 427 17.93 -15.26 -16.96
CA PRO A 427 17.23 -16.34 -17.64
C PRO A 427 17.00 -15.97 -19.11
N SER A 428 17.39 -16.87 -20.02
CA SER A 428 17.11 -16.73 -21.46
C SER A 428 15.61 -16.71 -21.78
N SER A 429 14.78 -17.24 -20.87
CA SER A 429 13.33 -17.13 -20.93
C SER A 429 12.67 -16.98 -19.57
N LEU A 430 11.61 -16.17 -19.48
CA LEU A 430 10.75 -16.05 -18.30
C LEU A 430 9.40 -16.72 -18.56
N GLN A 431 8.90 -17.43 -17.55
CA GLN A 431 7.52 -17.94 -17.58
C GLN A 431 6.56 -16.76 -17.36
N VAL A 432 5.60 -16.58 -18.27
CA VAL A 432 4.64 -15.47 -18.22
C VAL A 432 3.24 -15.98 -18.54
N ALA A 433 2.21 -15.36 -17.94
CA ALA A 433 0.84 -15.60 -18.34
C ALA A 433 0.57 -14.93 -19.70
N LYS A 434 0.23 -15.73 -20.72
CA LYS A 434 -0.14 -15.24 -22.05
C LYS A 434 -1.65 -14.98 -22.08
N LEU A 435 -2.04 -13.81 -22.55
CA LEU A 435 -3.42 -13.42 -22.78
C LEU A 435 -3.73 -13.62 -24.27
N VAL A 436 -4.69 -14.48 -24.60
CA VAL A 436 -5.13 -14.69 -25.98
C VAL A 436 -6.49 -14.02 -26.15
N PRO A 437 -6.56 -12.89 -26.89
CA PRO A 437 -7.81 -12.18 -27.17
C PRO A 437 -8.74 -13.00 -28.07
N SER A 438 -10.03 -12.74 -27.97
CA SER A 438 -11.04 -13.02 -28.99
C SER A 438 -11.60 -11.68 -29.51
N ASP A 439 -12.79 -11.71 -30.11
CA ASP A 439 -13.50 -10.54 -30.64
C ASP A 439 -13.45 -9.33 -29.68
N VAL A 440 -13.28 -8.16 -30.28
CA VAL A 440 -13.14 -6.86 -29.59
C VAL A 440 -14.30 -5.98 -30.00
N ASP A 441 -15.18 -5.66 -29.07
CA ASP A 441 -16.30 -4.74 -29.25
C ASP A 441 -15.92 -3.37 -28.73
N VAL A 442 -16.11 -2.33 -29.56
CA VAL A 442 -15.81 -0.93 -29.19
C VAL A 442 -17.12 -0.14 -29.19
N SER A 443 -17.43 0.51 -28.07
CA SER A 443 -18.60 1.36 -27.89
C SER A 443 -18.20 2.74 -27.37
N MET A 444 -18.87 3.79 -27.83
CA MET A 444 -18.57 5.17 -27.45
C MET A 444 -19.85 5.95 -27.18
N SER A 445 -19.86 6.72 -26.09
CA SER A 445 -20.93 7.65 -25.74
C SER A 445 -20.36 9.06 -25.56
N LEU A 446 -20.97 10.05 -26.21
CA LEU A 446 -20.63 11.46 -26.11
C LEU A 446 -21.85 12.23 -25.59
N ASP A 447 -21.66 13.12 -24.63
CA ASP A 447 -22.73 14.00 -24.15
C ASP A 447 -23.05 15.10 -25.19
N GLU A 448 -24.29 15.61 -25.15
CA GLU A 448 -24.67 16.77 -25.97
C GLU A 448 -23.85 18.01 -25.57
N PRO A 449 -23.36 18.84 -26.52
CA PRO A 449 -23.74 18.93 -27.93
C PRO A 449 -22.84 18.14 -28.91
N LEU A 450 -21.81 17.44 -28.44
CA LEU A 450 -20.81 16.77 -29.30
C LEU A 450 -21.38 15.55 -30.05
N SER A 451 -22.52 15.02 -29.61
CA SER A 451 -23.27 13.99 -30.33
C SER A 451 -23.80 14.44 -31.70
N ARG A 452 -23.94 15.76 -31.93
CA ARG A 452 -24.57 16.31 -33.14
C ARG A 452 -23.58 16.63 -34.27
N ASP A 453 -22.28 16.77 -33.97
CA ASP A 453 -21.25 17.06 -34.97
C ASP A 453 -20.28 15.88 -35.15
N ILE A 454 -20.46 15.15 -36.26
CA ILE A 454 -19.66 13.98 -36.63
C ILE A 454 -18.18 14.35 -36.82
N LYS A 455 -17.86 15.53 -37.35
CA LYS A 455 -16.47 15.96 -37.60
C LYS A 455 -15.77 16.30 -36.28
N ALA A 456 -16.46 16.98 -35.36
CA ALA A 456 -15.94 17.23 -34.02
C ALA A 456 -15.72 15.91 -33.25
N ALA A 457 -16.66 14.98 -33.33
CA ALA A 457 -16.51 13.65 -32.71
C ALA A 457 -15.29 12.88 -33.25
N GLN A 458 -15.06 12.89 -34.57
CA GLN A 458 -13.88 12.26 -35.18
C GLN A 458 -12.56 12.88 -34.68
N ASN A 459 -12.49 14.21 -34.57
CA ASN A 459 -11.30 14.91 -34.05
C ASN A 459 -11.03 14.56 -32.58
N VAL A 460 -12.08 14.48 -31.77
CA VAL A 460 -12.00 14.05 -30.37
C VAL A 460 -11.48 12.62 -30.26
N ILE A 461 -12.01 11.68 -31.07
CA ILE A 461 -11.54 10.28 -31.07
C ILE A 461 -10.07 10.20 -31.48
N HIS A 462 -9.67 10.96 -32.50
CA HIS A 462 -8.28 11.00 -32.93
C HIS A 462 -7.36 11.49 -31.79
N GLU A 463 -7.77 12.53 -31.07
CA GLU A 463 -7.03 13.04 -29.92
C GLU A 463 -6.93 12.00 -28.79
N VAL A 464 -8.04 11.34 -28.45
CA VAL A 464 -8.07 10.29 -27.42
C VAL A 464 -7.15 9.13 -27.81
N ARG A 465 -7.12 8.72 -29.08
CA ARG A 465 -6.21 7.69 -29.61
C ARG A 465 -4.73 8.08 -29.59
N MET A 466 -4.43 9.38 -29.63
CA MET A 466 -3.06 9.88 -29.55
C MET A 466 -2.55 9.89 -28.11
N GLN A 467 -3.40 10.23 -27.14
CA GLN A 467 -3.01 10.34 -25.73
C GLN A 467 -3.07 9.00 -24.96
N VAL A 468 -3.94 8.08 -25.36
CA VAL A 468 -4.10 6.78 -24.70
C VAL A 468 -3.31 5.69 -25.44
N PRO A 469 -2.66 4.74 -24.73
CA PRO A 469 -1.95 3.63 -25.37
C PRO A 469 -2.84 2.81 -26.31
N PRO A 470 -2.36 2.43 -27.51
CA PRO A 470 -3.14 1.67 -28.49
C PRO A 470 -3.63 0.33 -27.95
N GLU A 471 -2.92 -0.24 -26.97
CA GLU A 471 -3.28 -1.49 -26.29
C GLU A 471 -4.62 -1.43 -25.54
N LEU A 472 -5.09 -0.24 -25.15
CA LEU A 472 -6.37 -0.07 -24.46
C LEU A 472 -7.57 0.12 -25.41
N PHE A 473 -7.30 0.44 -26.67
CA PHE A 473 -8.31 0.44 -27.74
C PHE A 473 -8.41 -0.91 -28.42
N ASP A 474 -7.28 -1.61 -28.48
CA ASP A 474 -7.16 -2.91 -29.10
C ASP A 474 -6.44 -3.82 -28.11
N LEU A 475 -7.25 -4.42 -27.25
CA LEU A 475 -6.79 -5.32 -26.20
C LEU A 475 -6.09 -6.55 -26.80
N SER A 476 -6.27 -6.82 -28.10
CA SER A 476 -5.59 -7.94 -28.78
C SER A 476 -4.07 -7.79 -28.82
N LYS A 477 -3.57 -6.57 -28.67
CA LYS A 477 -2.14 -6.26 -28.60
C LYS A 477 -1.51 -6.63 -27.26
N ILE A 478 -2.28 -6.96 -26.23
CA ILE A 478 -1.75 -7.38 -24.94
C ILE A 478 -1.35 -8.86 -25.02
N VAL A 479 -0.05 -9.13 -24.94
CA VAL A 479 0.49 -10.49 -25.13
C VAL A 479 0.67 -11.20 -23.81
N CYS A 480 1.26 -10.52 -22.83
CA CYS A 480 1.65 -11.17 -21.59
C CYS A 480 1.55 -10.22 -20.40
N GLY A 481 1.45 -10.79 -19.21
CA GLY A 481 1.34 -10.01 -17.98
C GLY A 481 2.20 -10.56 -16.85
N THR A 482 2.58 -9.65 -15.96
CA THR A 482 3.26 -9.93 -14.70
C THR A 482 2.43 -9.36 -13.56
N TYR A 483 1.94 -10.25 -12.70
CA TYR A 483 1.26 -9.89 -11.47
C TYR A 483 2.31 -9.72 -10.37
N VAL A 484 2.56 -8.48 -9.94
CA VAL A 484 3.61 -8.18 -8.96
C VAL A 484 3.07 -8.42 -7.55
N ASP A 485 1.95 -7.78 -7.22
CA ASP A 485 1.21 -7.91 -5.98
C ASP A 485 -0.27 -7.54 -6.19
N SER A 486 -1.06 -7.49 -5.12
CA SER A 486 -2.49 -7.14 -5.19
C SER A 486 -2.79 -5.71 -5.58
N ARG A 487 -1.77 -4.83 -5.60
CA ARG A 487 -1.89 -3.43 -5.99
C ARG A 487 -1.43 -3.22 -7.41
N LEU A 488 -0.45 -3.97 -7.90
CA LEU A 488 0.29 -3.66 -9.12
C LEU A 488 0.27 -4.81 -10.14
N LEU A 489 -0.17 -4.46 -11.35
CA LEU A 489 -0.19 -5.33 -12.52
C LEU A 489 0.62 -4.69 -13.65
N VAL A 490 1.52 -5.45 -14.25
CA VAL A 490 2.26 -5.05 -15.45
C VAL A 490 1.75 -5.86 -16.63
N LEU A 491 1.30 -5.19 -17.69
CA LEU A 491 0.91 -5.84 -18.95
C LEU A 491 1.87 -5.43 -20.05
N ARG A 492 2.29 -6.38 -20.90
CA ARG A 492 3.13 -6.11 -22.05
C ARG A 492 2.41 -6.32 -23.36
N SER A 493 2.75 -5.43 -24.29
CA SER A 493 2.24 -5.39 -25.65
C SER A 493 3.09 -6.22 -26.63
N VAL A 494 2.55 -6.50 -27.82
CA VAL A 494 3.29 -7.08 -28.96
C VAL A 494 4.51 -6.23 -29.33
N ASN A 495 4.42 -4.90 -29.21
CA ASN A 495 5.52 -3.97 -29.49
C ASN A 495 6.58 -3.91 -28.38
N GLY A 496 6.44 -4.71 -27.31
CA GLY A 496 7.34 -4.72 -26.16
C GLY A 496 7.09 -3.62 -25.12
N SER A 497 6.13 -2.71 -25.36
CA SER A 497 5.71 -1.69 -24.40
C SER A 497 5.13 -2.34 -23.14
N ALA A 498 5.33 -1.69 -22.00
CA ALA A 498 4.81 -2.12 -20.71
C ALA A 498 3.82 -1.09 -20.18
N LEU A 499 2.63 -1.56 -19.81
CA LEU A 499 1.57 -0.85 -19.12
C LEU A 499 1.66 -1.15 -17.63
N LEU A 500 1.79 -0.12 -16.82
CA LEU A 500 1.77 -0.21 -15.36
C LEU A 500 0.38 0.16 -14.85
N LEU A 501 -0.32 -0.80 -14.24
CA LEU A 501 -1.67 -0.61 -13.71
C LEU A 501 -1.71 -0.80 -12.20
N THR A 502 -2.48 0.04 -11.50
CA THR A 502 -2.77 -0.10 -10.07
C THR A 502 -4.20 -0.49 -9.80
N ARG A 503 -4.47 -1.17 -8.69
CA ARG A 503 -5.83 -1.57 -8.35
C ARG A 503 -6.67 -0.38 -7.91
N SER A 504 -7.88 -0.26 -8.47
CA SER A 504 -8.87 0.74 -8.10
C SER A 504 -10.02 0.09 -7.35
N HIS A 505 -10.33 0.60 -6.16
CA HIS A 505 -11.44 0.15 -5.32
C HIS A 505 -12.61 1.14 -5.30
N VAL A 506 -12.58 2.15 -6.19
CA VAL A 506 -13.61 3.18 -6.26
C VAL A 506 -14.76 2.69 -7.13
N ASN A 507 -15.91 2.44 -6.50
CA ASN A 507 -17.19 2.52 -7.20
C ASN A 507 -17.46 4.01 -7.43
N GLU A 508 -17.62 4.40 -8.69
CA GLU A 508 -17.84 5.79 -9.12
C GLU A 508 -19.16 6.40 -8.59
N SER A 509 -19.97 5.64 -7.86
CA SER A 509 -21.24 6.07 -7.26
C SER A 509 -21.10 6.94 -6.00
N SER A 510 -19.88 7.40 -5.67
CA SER A 510 -19.64 8.19 -4.45
C SER A 510 -18.63 9.33 -4.67
N ARG A 511 -18.73 10.01 -5.81
CA ARG A 511 -18.24 11.40 -5.93
C ARG A 511 -19.37 12.37 -5.62
#